data_AF-A0A380SZM9-F1
#
_entry.id   AF-A0A380SZM9-F1
#
_cell.length_a   1.000
_cell.length_b   1.000
_cell.length_c   1.000
_cell.angle_alpha   90.00
_cell.angle_beta   90.00
_cell.angle_gamma   90.00
#
_symmetry.space_group_name_H-M   'P 1'
#
loop_
_entity.id
_entity.type
_entity.pdbx_description
1 polymer ?
#
loop_
_entity_poly.entity_id
_entity_poly.type
_entity_poly.pdbx_seq_one_letter_code
_entity_poly.pdbx_strand_id
1 'polypeptide(L)' 'MPRQLTAENGAKALLLGEFKLQVTRECPECQELEEPLEGCEVCDGEGEYAQRHTIPWDQIKFIYSEAVKGLALQPEAVR' A
#
# COMPACT_ATOMS: atom_id res chain seq x y z
N MET A 1 -17.63 12.55 5.73
CA MET A 1 -16.97 11.25 5.49
C MET A 1 -17.92 10.13 5.88
N PRO A 2 -18.10 9.08 5.07
CA PRO A 2 -18.96 7.96 5.42
C PRO A 2 -18.46 7.22 6.66
N ARG A 3 -19.33 6.58 7.43
CA ARG A 3 -18.89 5.77 8.60
C ARG A 3 -18.20 4.47 8.21
N GLN A 4 -18.49 3.97 7.01
CA GLN A 4 -17.94 2.73 6.46
C GLN A 4 -17.80 2.88 4.94
N LEU A 5 -16.76 2.26 4.38
CA LEU A 5 -16.57 2.19 2.93
C LEU A 5 -17.28 0.95 2.37
N THR A 6 -18.11 1.14 1.35
CA THR A 6 -18.81 0.05 0.68
C THR A 6 -18.76 0.24 -0.85
N ALA A 7 -19.26 -0.73 -1.61
CA ALA A 7 -19.37 -0.55 -3.06
C ALA A 7 -20.56 0.36 -3.40
N GLU A 8 -21.66 0.23 -2.65
CA GLU A 8 -22.94 0.91 -2.83
C GLU A 8 -22.84 2.41 -2.58
N ASN A 9 -21.96 2.85 -1.69
CA ASN A 9 -21.67 4.27 -1.49
C ASN A 9 -20.58 4.82 -2.42
N GLY A 10 -20.16 4.05 -3.43
CA GLY A 10 -19.20 4.44 -4.44
C GLY A 10 -17.73 4.38 -4.00
N ALA A 11 -17.43 4.10 -2.73
CA ALA A 11 -16.06 4.14 -2.23
C ALA A 11 -15.14 3.13 -2.92
N LYS A 12 -15.65 1.93 -3.28
CA LYS A 12 -14.84 0.92 -3.97
C LYS A 12 -14.35 1.42 -5.34
N ALA A 13 -15.21 2.07 -6.11
CA ALA A 13 -14.83 2.60 -7.42
C ALA A 13 -13.80 3.75 -7.31
N LEU A 14 -13.87 4.53 -6.23
CA LEU A 14 -12.96 5.66 -6.01
C LEU A 14 -11.59 5.26 -5.46
N LEU A 15 -11.47 4.14 -4.76
CA LEU A 15 -10.26 3.82 -3.98
C LEU A 15 -9.52 2.56 -4.45
N LEU A 16 -10.20 1.64 -5.14
CA LEU A 16 -9.57 0.40 -5.58
C LEU A 16 -8.54 0.68 -6.69
N GLY A 17 -7.28 0.35 -6.42
CA GLY A 17 -6.17 0.57 -7.36
C GLY A 17 -5.45 1.91 -7.20
N GLU A 18 -6.01 2.84 -6.44
CA GLU A 18 -5.40 4.15 -6.15
C GLU A 18 -4.21 4.01 -5.19
N PHE A 19 -4.36 3.19 -4.14
CA PHE A 19 -3.29 2.95 -3.19
C PHE A 19 -2.32 1.89 -3.68
N LYS A 20 -1.04 2.26 -3.75
CA LYS A 20 0.07 1.37 -4.13
C LYS A 20 1.16 1.50 -3.07
N LEU A 21 1.59 0.37 -2.53
CA LEU A 21 2.77 0.29 -1.67
C LEU A 21 3.98 -0.04 -2.54
N GLN A 22 4.98 0.83 -2.51
CA GLN A 22 6.28 0.52 -3.07
C GLN A 22 7.13 -0.15 -1.99
N VAL A 23 7.70 -1.31 -2.30
CA VAL A 23 8.60 -2.05 -1.43
C VAL A 23 9.88 -2.33 -2.20
N THR A 24 11.01 -1.89 -1.67
CA THR A 24 12.32 -2.26 -2.19
C THR A 24 12.71 -3.62 -1.62
N ARG A 25 13.23 -4.50 -2.48
CA ARG A 25 13.69 -5.83 -2.11
C ARG A 25 15.05 -6.09 -2.75
N GLU A 26 15.85 -6.90 -2.09
CA GLU A 26 17.08 -7.44 -2.68
C GLU A 26 16.75 -8.26 -3.92
N CYS A 27 17.62 -8.16 -4.93
CA CYS A 27 17.49 -8.89 -6.18
C CYS A 27 17.73 -10.38 -5.94
N PRO A 28 16.77 -11.27 -6.24
CA PRO A 28 16.92 -12.70 -6.00
C PRO A 28 18.08 -13.32 -6.79
N GLU A 29 18.41 -12.75 -7.96
CA GLU A 29 19.51 -13.21 -8.82
C GLU A 29 20.89 -12.70 -8.34
N CYS A 30 20.94 -11.67 -7.49
CA CYS A 30 22.19 -11.06 -7.03
C CYS A 30 22.45 -11.22 -5.54
N GLN A 31 21.46 -11.61 -4.72
CA GLN A 31 21.57 -11.64 -3.26
C GLN A 31 22.68 -12.56 -2.71
N GLU A 32 23.12 -13.56 -3.49
CA GLU A 32 24.20 -14.48 -3.09
C GLU A 32 25.57 -14.09 -3.67
N LEU A 33 25.62 -13.03 -4.47
CA LEU A 33 26.85 -12.54 -5.09
C LEU A 33 27.49 -11.46 -4.21
N GLU A 34 28.83 -11.36 -4.28
CA GLU A 34 29.56 -10.29 -3.59
C GLU A 34 29.22 -8.91 -4.17
N GLU A 35 28.99 -8.84 -5.49
CA GLU A 35 28.55 -7.65 -6.21
C GLU A 35 27.43 -8.01 -7.21
N PRO A 36 26.45 -7.12 -7.45
CA PRO A 36 25.39 -7.36 -8.43
C PRO A 36 25.92 -7.56 -9.86
N LEU A 37 25.26 -8.42 -10.63
CA LEU A 37 25.60 -8.61 -12.04
C LEU A 37 25.29 -7.33 -12.83
N GLU A 38 26.28 -6.82 -13.56
CA GLU A 38 26.08 -5.73 -14.52
C GLU A 38 25.03 -6.16 -15.57
N GLY A 39 24.00 -5.33 -15.77
CA GLY A 39 22.90 -5.65 -16.69
C GLY A 39 21.99 -6.79 -16.24
N CYS A 40 21.89 -7.05 -14.93
CA CYS A 40 20.94 -8.02 -14.39
C CYS A 40 19.50 -7.72 -14.86
N GLU A 41 18.79 -8.70 -15.42
CA GLU A 41 17.43 -8.51 -15.96
C GLU A 41 16.40 -8.06 -14.91
N VAL A 42 16.69 -8.24 -13.61
CA VAL A 42 15.78 -7.92 -12.51
C VAL A 42 16.07 -6.55 -11.88
N CYS A 43 17.33 -6.23 -11.62
CA CYS A 43 17.73 -5.01 -10.90
C CYS A 43 18.63 -4.07 -11.70
N ASP A 44 18.97 -4.39 -12.95
CA ASP A 44 19.85 -3.61 -13.82
C ASP A 44 21.21 -3.26 -13.19
N GLY A 45 21.71 -4.14 -12.32
CA GLY A 45 22.98 -3.95 -11.61
C GLY A 45 22.88 -3.19 -10.28
N GLU A 46 21.68 -2.76 -9.86
CA GLU A 46 21.50 -2.02 -8.59
C GLU A 46 21.53 -2.92 -7.35
N GLY A 47 21.42 -4.25 -7.52
CA GLY A 47 21.35 -5.21 -6.40
C GLY A 47 20.01 -5.25 -5.68
N GLU A 48 19.16 -4.24 -5.86
CA GLU A 48 17.79 -4.18 -5.33
C GLU A 48 16.79 -3.71 -6.40
N TYR A 49 15.51 -4.01 -6.20
CA TYR A 49 14.45 -3.61 -7.12
C TYR A 49 13.18 -3.19 -6.36
N ALA A 50 12.44 -2.25 -6.97
CA ALA A 50 11.19 -1.73 -6.41
C ALA A 50 9.98 -2.52 -6.92
N GLN A 51 9.26 -3.15 -5.99
CA GLN A 51 7.96 -3.76 -6.26
C GLN A 51 6.83 -2.79 -5.95
N ARG A 52 5.77 -2.80 -6.75
CA ARG A 52 4.55 -2.01 -6.51
C ARG A 52 3.36 -2.93 -6.29
N HIS A 53 2.86 -2.96 -5.07
CA HIS A 53 1.69 -3.76 -4.70
C HIS A 53 0.47 -2.86 -4.57
N THR A 54 -0.63 -3.23 -5.23
CA THR A 54 -1.92 -2.58 -4.97
C THR A 54 -2.45 -3.00 -3.60
N ILE A 55 -3.02 -2.06 -2.86
CA ILE A 55 -3.63 -2.38 -1.57
C ILE A 55 -5.00 -3.04 -1.81
N PRO A 56 -5.24 -4.26 -1.29
CA PRO A 56 -6.53 -4.93 -1.45
C PRO A 56 -7.68 -4.14 -0.82
N TRP A 57 -8.88 -4.28 -1.39
CA TRP A 57 -10.08 -3.60 -0.92
C TRP A 57 -10.36 -3.81 0.58
N ASP A 58 -10.15 -5.02 1.08
CA ASP A 58 -10.39 -5.33 2.49
C ASP A 58 -9.41 -4.62 3.42
N GLN A 59 -8.15 -4.45 3.00
CA GLN A 59 -7.15 -3.70 3.75
C GLN A 59 -7.46 -2.20 3.77
N ILE A 60 -7.96 -1.65 2.65
CA ILE A 60 -8.43 -0.25 2.58
C ILE A 60 -9.59 -0.03 3.58
N LYS A 61 -10.58 -0.94 3.60
CA LYS A 61 -11.69 -0.86 4.57
C LYS A 61 -11.20 -0.92 6.02
N PHE A 62 -10.24 -1.78 6.31
CA PHE A 62 -9.65 -1.92 7.65
C PHE A 62 -8.94 -0.64 8.09
N ILE A 63 -8.03 -0.11 7.26
CA ILE A 63 -7.30 1.14 7.58
C ILE A 63 -8.31 2.28 7.81
N TYR A 64 -9.33 2.38 6.97
CA TYR A 64 -10.36 3.39 7.10
C TYR A 64 -11.17 3.25 8.40
N SER A 65 -11.53 2.03 8.80
CA SER A 65 -12.31 1.83 10.03
C SER A 65 -11.50 2.21 11.27
N GLU A 66 -10.20 1.94 11.30
CA GLU A 66 -9.31 2.40 12.37
C GLU A 66 -9.20 3.93 12.40
N ALA A 67 -9.10 4.59 11.24
CA ALA A 67 -9.13 6.05 11.16
C ALA A 67 -10.45 6.63 11.67
N VAL A 68 -11.60 6.05 11.30
CA VAL A 68 -12.90 6.48 11.83
C VAL A 68 -12.99 6.28 13.34
N LYS A 69 -12.51 5.16 13.89
CA LYS A 69 -12.52 4.92 15.35
C LYS A 69 -11.66 5.92 16.12
N GLY A 70 -10.44 6.18 15.64
CA GLY A 70 -9.46 7.00 16.35
C GLY A 70 -9.58 8.50 16.09
N LEU A 71 -10.09 8.89 14.92
CA LEU A 71 -10.04 10.28 14.43
C LEU A 71 -11.42 10.87 14.12
N ALA A 72 -12.51 10.10 14.14
CA ALA A 72 -13.83 10.70 14.01
C ALA A 72 -14.08 11.63 15.20
N LEU A 73 -14.41 12.89 14.90
CA LEU A 73 -14.82 13.85 15.91
C LEU A 73 -15.98 13.27 16.71
N GLN A 74 -15.74 13.01 17.99
CA GLN A 74 -16.80 12.66 18.93
C GLN A 74 -17.65 13.92 19.13
N PRO A 75 -18.98 13.88 18.92
CA PRO A 75 -19.85 15.06 19.07
C PRO A 75 -19.73 15.73 20.44
N GLU A 76 -19.28 15.00 21.47
CA GLU A 76 -19.16 15.51 22.84
C GLU A 76 -17.84 16.24 23.13
N ALA A 77 -16.83 16.14 22.25
CA ALA A 77 -15.53 16.80 22.43
C ALA A 77 -15.53 18.28 22.01
N VAL A 78 -16.63 18.75 21.42
CA VAL A 78 -16.89 20.16 21.09
C VAL A 78 -17.98 20.66 22.03
N ARG A 79 -17.63 20.85 23.31
CA ARG A 79 -18.43 21.61 24.28
C ARG A 79 -17.54 22.61 25.00
#